data_AF-A0A7S0BRK5-F1
#
_entry.id   AF-A0A7S0BRK5-F1
#
_cell.length_a   1.000
_cell.length_b   1.000
_cell.length_c   1.000
_cell.angle_alpha   90.00
_cell.angle_beta   90.00
_cell.angle_gamma   90.00
#
_symmetry.space_group_name_H-M   'P 1'
#
loop_
_entity.id
_entity.type
_entity.pdbx_description
1 polymer ?
#
loop_
_entity_poly.entity_id
_entity_poly.type
_entity_poly.pdbx_seq_one_letter_code
_entity_poly.pdbx_strand_id
1 'polypeptide(L)'
;VYKHIISPHVENFAFIGHASSFMNPVTFDLQARWLVGWLCGDFKKPSKKEMEEDVENMKKSRRGLINECEHRAGFVQLQQAAYHDDLLTDMGMNPKRNTGILGWIEHYLSPHDPAQLKKALDRGVAMSVAEKEL
;
A
#
# COMPACT_ATOMS: atom_id res chain seq x y z
N VAL A 1 2.19 -2.81 -13.14
CA VAL A 1 2.88 -1.97 -12.15
C VAL A 1 2.70 -2.62 -10.80
N TYR A 2 3.79 -3.03 -10.17
CA TYR A 2 3.81 -3.65 -8.84
C TYR A 2 3.33 -2.65 -7.79
N LYS A 3 2.39 -3.07 -6.93
CA LYS A 3 1.68 -2.22 -5.95
C LYS A 3 1.12 -0.90 -6.52
N HIS A 4 0.93 -0.80 -7.83
CA HIS A 4 0.61 0.46 -8.54
C HIS A 4 1.65 1.59 -8.38
N ILE A 5 2.87 1.28 -7.94
CA ILE A 5 3.98 2.23 -7.71
C ILE A 5 5.16 1.94 -8.63
N ILE A 6 5.72 0.71 -8.63
CA ILE A 6 6.96 0.39 -9.35
C ILE A 6 6.71 -0.44 -10.61
N SER A 7 7.44 -0.16 -11.69
CA SER A 7 7.47 -1.03 -12.86
C SER A 7 8.60 -2.08 -12.73
N PRO A 8 8.33 -3.39 -12.90
CA PRO A 8 9.39 -4.40 -12.92
C PRO A 8 10.29 -4.34 -14.18
N HIS A 9 9.92 -3.54 -15.19
CA HIS A 9 10.62 -3.45 -16.46
C HIS A 9 11.34 -2.12 -16.69
N VAL A 10 11.09 -1.11 -15.85
CA VAL A 10 11.67 0.22 -16.00
C VAL A 10 12.34 0.58 -14.68
N GLU A 11 13.65 0.72 -14.71
CA GLU A 11 14.44 1.10 -13.54
C GLU A 11 14.31 2.59 -13.25
N ASN A 12 14.52 2.98 -11.99
CA ASN A 12 14.53 4.38 -11.53
C ASN A 12 13.26 5.18 -11.87
N PHE A 13 12.13 4.48 -11.98
CA PHE A 13 10.86 5.07 -12.34
C PHE A 13 9.73 4.54 -11.46
N ALA A 14 8.93 5.46 -10.92
CA ALA A 14 7.84 5.17 -10.00
C ALA A 14 6.61 6.04 -10.32
N PHE A 15 5.44 5.51 -10.02
CA PHE A 15 4.16 6.19 -10.12
C PHE A 15 3.61 6.47 -8.72
N ILE A 16 3.03 7.66 -8.55
CA ILE A 16 2.20 7.98 -7.38
C ILE A 16 0.86 8.47 -7.92
N GLY A 17 -0.23 7.96 -7.37
CA GLY A 17 -1.59 8.31 -7.77
C GLY A 17 -2.06 7.76 -9.11
N HIS A 18 -1.34 6.82 -9.71
CA HIS A 18 -1.81 6.09 -10.89
C HIS A 18 -3.08 5.26 -10.60
N ALA A 19 -3.20 4.75 -9.37
CA ALA A 19 -4.38 4.05 -8.90
C ALA A 19 -5.09 4.88 -7.83
N SER A 20 -6.41 4.94 -7.95
CA SER A 20 -7.29 5.73 -7.09
C SER A 20 -7.95 4.88 -6.01
N SER A 21 -8.30 5.52 -4.90
CA SER A 21 -9.09 4.95 -3.81
C SER A 21 -10.25 5.89 -3.48
N PHE A 22 -11.05 5.53 -2.46
CA PHE A 22 -12.07 6.45 -1.93
C PHE A 22 -11.47 7.69 -1.27
N MET A 23 -10.21 7.62 -0.81
CA MET A 23 -9.49 8.67 -0.10
C MET A 23 -8.10 8.88 -0.72
N ASN A 24 -8.10 9.42 -1.93
CA ASN A 24 -6.89 9.63 -2.74
C ASN A 24 -5.72 10.32 -2.00
N PRO A 25 -5.91 11.43 -1.27
CA PRO A 25 -4.78 12.10 -0.61
C PRO A 25 -4.05 11.20 0.41
N VAL A 26 -4.80 10.39 1.18
CA VAL A 26 -4.25 9.48 2.18
C VAL A 26 -3.50 8.33 1.50
N THR A 27 -4.07 7.80 0.41
CA THR A 27 -3.41 6.75 -0.38
C THR A 27 -2.11 7.25 -1.00
N PHE A 28 -2.09 8.48 -1.52
CA PHE A 28 -0.88 9.03 -2.17
C PHE A 28 0.23 9.32 -1.16
N ASP A 29 -0.12 9.82 0.05
CA ASP A 29 0.85 9.96 1.14
C ASP A 29 1.45 8.61 1.54
N LEU A 30 0.61 7.56 1.66
CA LEU A 30 1.09 6.22 1.99
C LEU A 30 1.99 5.64 0.89
N GLN A 31 1.63 5.82 -0.39
CA GLN A 31 2.46 5.41 -1.53
C GLN A 31 3.81 6.13 -1.52
N ALA A 32 3.83 7.43 -1.24
CA ALA A 32 5.07 8.21 -1.19
C ALA A 32 5.99 7.71 -0.06
N ARG A 33 5.44 7.44 1.12
CA ARG A 33 6.22 6.89 2.26
C ARG A 33 6.75 5.49 1.98
N TRP A 34 5.92 4.61 1.43
CA TRP A 34 6.36 3.28 1.01
C TRP A 34 7.47 3.36 -0.04
N LEU A 35 7.37 4.30 -1.00
CA LEU A 35 8.41 4.52 -2.00
C LEU A 35 9.72 5.01 -1.38
N VAL A 36 9.66 5.90 -0.39
CA VAL A 36 10.86 6.32 0.36
C VAL A 36 11.51 5.10 1.03
N GLY A 37 10.74 4.27 1.73
CA GLY A 37 11.28 3.05 2.34
C GLY A 37 11.87 2.07 1.32
N TRP A 38 11.24 1.94 0.16
CA TRP A 38 11.79 1.18 -0.97
C TRP A 38 13.14 1.74 -1.44
N LEU A 39 13.27 3.06 -1.58
CA LEU A 39 14.51 3.69 -2.04
C LEU A 39 15.62 3.59 -0.99
N CYS A 40 15.29 3.75 0.30
CA CYS A 40 16.21 3.63 1.41
C CYS A 40 16.62 2.17 1.71
N GLY A 41 15.88 1.18 1.19
CA GLY A 41 16.15 -0.23 1.47
C GLY A 41 15.67 -0.67 2.86
N ASP A 42 14.65 0.02 3.40
CA ASP A 42 14.11 -0.22 4.74
C ASP A 42 13.41 -1.60 4.84
N PHE A 43 13.06 -2.22 3.70
CA PHE A 43 12.49 -3.56 3.64
C PHE A 43 13.00 -4.33 2.41
N LYS A 44 12.86 -5.66 2.46
CA LYS A 44 13.37 -6.57 1.42
C LYS A 44 12.62 -6.32 0.10
N LYS A 45 13.39 -6.00 -0.95
CA LYS A 45 12.85 -5.89 -2.31
C LYS A 45 12.57 -7.29 -2.87
N PRO A 46 11.37 -7.55 -3.43
CA PRO A 46 11.11 -8.75 -4.20
C PRO A 46 12.00 -8.78 -5.45
N SER A 47 12.23 -9.98 -5.95
CA SER A 47 12.81 -10.20 -7.27
C SER A 47 11.85 -9.72 -8.38
N LYS A 48 12.40 -9.41 -9.55
CA LYS A 48 11.60 -9.04 -10.73
C LYS A 48 10.50 -10.06 -11.04
N LYS A 49 10.80 -11.36 -10.91
CA LYS A 49 9.83 -12.44 -11.15
C LYS A 49 8.67 -12.39 -10.16
N GLU A 50 8.95 -12.21 -8.87
CA GLU A 50 7.91 -12.06 -7.84
C GLU A 50 7.02 -10.84 -8.10
N MET A 51 7.61 -9.72 -8.54
CA MET A 51 6.84 -8.53 -8.91
C MET A 51 5.94 -8.77 -10.13
N GLU A 52 6.43 -9.49 -11.14
CA GLU A 52 5.66 -9.86 -12.34
C GLU A 52 4.49 -10.79 -11.98
N GLU A 53 4.73 -11.79 -11.13
CA GLU A 53 3.71 -12.71 -10.64
C GLU A 53 2.62 -11.99 -9.83
N ASP A 54 3.00 -11.08 -8.93
CA ASP A 54 2.06 -10.25 -8.16
C ASP A 54 1.17 -9.39 -9.08
N VAL A 55 1.77 -8.74 -10.08
CA VAL A 55 1.04 -7.94 -11.06
C VAL A 55 0.05 -8.79 -11.85
N GLU A 56 0.44 -10.00 -12.23
CA GLU A 56 -0.43 -10.91 -12.99
C GLU A 56 -1.57 -11.46 -12.13
N ASN A 57 -1.31 -11.80 -10.88
CA ASN A 57 -2.33 -12.22 -9.92
C ASN A 57 -3.35 -11.10 -9.68
N MET A 58 -2.89 -9.86 -9.50
CA MET A 58 -3.78 -8.70 -9.36
C MET A 58 -4.66 -8.51 -10.60
N LYS A 59 -4.08 -8.60 -11.81
CA LYS A 59 -4.85 -8.51 -13.06
C LYS A 59 -5.91 -9.62 -13.16
N LYS A 60 -5.55 -10.87 -12.85
CA LYS A 60 -6.49 -12.00 -12.87
C LYS A 60 -7.65 -11.77 -11.90
N SER A 61 -7.34 -11.38 -10.65
CA SER A 61 -8.36 -11.05 -9.65
C SER A 61 -9.28 -9.93 -10.10
N ARG A 62 -8.74 -8.84 -10.67
CA ARG A 62 -9.56 -7.73 -11.20
C ARG A 62 -10.43 -8.15 -12.38
N ARG A 63 -9.91 -8.98 -13.29
CA ARG A 63 -10.67 -9.51 -14.44
C ARG A 63 -11.79 -10.47 -14.01
N GLY A 64 -11.61 -11.18 -12.91
CA GLY A 64 -12.65 -12.03 -12.33
C GLY A 64 -13.77 -11.25 -11.62
N LEU A 65 -13.48 -10.04 -11.14
CA LEU A 65 -14.45 -9.19 -10.43
C LEU A 65 -15.18 -8.21 -11.35
N ILE A 66 -14.55 -7.78 -12.44
CA ILE A 66 -15.07 -6.75 -13.34
C ILE A 66 -15.26 -7.36 -14.73
N ASN A 67 -16.50 -7.29 -15.24
CA ASN A 67 -16.84 -7.71 -16.59
C ASN A 67 -15.93 -7.05 -17.64
N GLU A 68 -15.75 -7.73 -18.76
CA GLU A 68 -14.97 -7.18 -19.86
C GLU A 68 -15.64 -5.93 -20.44
N CYS A 69 -14.90 -4.82 -20.52
CA CYS A 69 -15.33 -3.60 -21.17
C CYS A 69 -14.11 -2.81 -21.68
N GLU A 70 -14.30 -2.02 -22.74
CA GLU A 70 -13.22 -1.30 -23.42
C GLU A 70 -12.48 -0.32 -22.51
N HIS A 71 -13.20 0.29 -21.56
CA HIS A 71 -12.65 1.27 -20.63
C HIS A 71 -12.19 0.68 -19.30
N ARG A 72 -12.12 -0.66 -19.17
CA ARG A 72 -11.73 -1.33 -17.92
C ARG A 72 -10.34 -0.90 -17.41
N ALA A 73 -9.45 -0.50 -18.30
CA ALA A 73 -8.11 -0.04 -17.96
C ALA A 73 -8.02 1.47 -17.66
N GLY A 74 -9.06 2.25 -17.95
CA GLY A 74 -9.04 3.71 -17.84
C GLY A 74 -9.10 4.24 -16.40
N PHE A 75 -9.60 3.43 -15.47
CA PHE A 75 -9.71 3.82 -14.07
C PHE A 75 -9.41 2.62 -13.17
N VAL A 76 -8.35 2.73 -12.37
CA VAL A 76 -7.98 1.69 -11.40
C VAL A 76 -8.50 2.11 -10.04
N GLN A 77 -9.62 1.49 -9.63
CA GLN A 77 -10.15 1.65 -8.28
C GLN A 77 -9.62 0.55 -7.37
N LEU A 78 -8.99 0.97 -6.27
CA LEU A 78 -8.40 0.08 -5.28
C LEU A 78 -9.40 -0.26 -4.18
N GLN A 79 -9.34 -1.49 -3.69
CA GLN A 79 -9.92 -1.84 -2.41
C GLN A 79 -9.04 -1.22 -1.31
N GLN A 80 -9.38 0.01 -0.90
CA GLN A 80 -8.55 0.90 -0.11
C GLN A 80 -7.94 0.26 1.14
N ALA A 81 -8.76 -0.43 1.95
CA ALA A 81 -8.29 -1.03 3.21
C ALA A 81 -7.20 -2.08 2.97
N ALA A 82 -7.50 -3.08 2.13
CA ALA A 82 -6.56 -4.14 1.80
C ALA A 82 -5.27 -3.60 1.16
N TYR A 83 -5.38 -2.60 0.28
CA TYR A 83 -4.21 -1.97 -0.32
C TYR A 83 -3.34 -1.25 0.71
N HIS A 84 -3.94 -0.52 1.64
CA HIS A 84 -3.17 0.16 2.68
C HIS A 84 -2.50 -0.82 3.64
N ASP A 85 -3.18 -1.92 4.01
CA ASP A 85 -2.65 -2.93 4.93
C ASP A 85 -1.46 -3.68 4.32
N ASP A 86 -1.52 -3.94 3.03
CA ASP A 86 -0.44 -4.53 2.23
C ASP A 86 0.81 -3.64 2.24
N LEU A 87 0.67 -2.34 1.94
CA LEU A 87 1.81 -1.39 2.03
C LEU A 87 2.35 -1.23 3.45
N LEU A 88 1.48 -1.24 4.47
CA LEU A 88 1.94 -1.17 5.86
C LEU A 88 2.74 -2.41 6.24
N THR A 89 2.30 -3.59 5.79
CA THR A 89 2.95 -4.86 6.09
C THR A 89 4.34 -4.92 5.46
N ASP A 90 4.50 -4.43 4.22
CA ASP A 90 5.81 -4.30 3.57
C ASP A 90 6.77 -3.43 4.39
N MET A 91 6.28 -2.34 4.96
CA MET A 91 7.05 -1.44 5.83
C MET A 91 7.24 -1.97 7.27
N GLY A 92 6.83 -3.21 7.56
CA GLY A 92 6.91 -3.79 8.91
C GLY A 92 5.98 -3.14 9.94
N MET A 93 5.03 -2.31 9.50
CA MET A 93 4.06 -1.64 10.36
C MET A 93 2.86 -2.54 10.63
N ASN A 94 2.28 -2.44 11.82
CA ASN A 94 1.08 -3.21 12.14
C ASN A 94 -0.15 -2.68 11.35
N PRO A 95 -0.74 -3.48 10.45
CA PRO A 95 -1.96 -3.09 9.72
C PRO A 95 -3.18 -3.01 10.64
N LYS A 96 -3.16 -3.71 11.78
CA LYS A 96 -4.19 -3.63 12.83
C LYS A 96 -3.95 -2.37 13.66
N ARG A 97 -4.41 -1.24 13.11
CA ARG A 97 -4.23 0.12 13.67
C ARG A 97 -4.98 0.37 14.97
N ASN A 98 -5.88 -0.53 15.35
CA ASN A 98 -6.73 -0.33 16.51
C ASN A 98 -6.02 -0.80 17.79
N THR A 99 -5.77 0.13 18.72
CA THR A 99 -4.93 -0.08 19.90
C THR A 99 -5.70 -0.43 21.17
N GLY A 100 -7.01 -0.69 21.07
CA GLY A 100 -7.86 -1.06 22.21
C GLY A 100 -7.65 -2.51 22.67
N ILE A 101 -8.15 -2.83 23.88
CA ILE A 101 -8.12 -4.19 24.47
C ILE A 101 -8.84 -5.22 23.56
N LEU A 102 -9.80 -4.77 22.75
CA LEU A 102 -10.49 -5.57 21.73
C LEU A 102 -10.11 -5.14 20.29
N GLY A 103 -8.95 -4.51 20.10
CA GLY A 103 -8.56 -3.90 18.83
C GLY A 103 -8.53 -4.85 17.64
N TRP A 104 -8.39 -6.16 17.88
CA TRP A 104 -8.47 -7.18 16.84
C TRP A 104 -9.89 -7.41 16.30
N ILE A 105 -10.95 -7.24 17.12
CA ILE A 105 -12.35 -7.29 16.68
C ILE A 105 -12.73 -5.98 16.00
N GLU A 106 -12.36 -4.87 16.63
CA GLU A 106 -12.72 -3.54 16.15
C GLU A 106 -12.12 -3.26 14.77
N HIS A 107 -10.95 -3.79 14.43
CA HIS A 107 -10.37 -3.64 13.10
C HIS A 107 -11.24 -4.23 11.98
N TYR A 108 -11.95 -5.34 12.23
CA TYR A 108 -12.82 -5.96 11.23
C TYR A 108 -14.23 -5.34 11.19
N LEU A 109 -14.71 -4.79 12.31
CA LEU A 109 -16.06 -4.24 12.42
C LEU A 109 -16.12 -2.73 12.21
N SER A 110 -15.03 -2.01 12.47
CA SER A 110 -15.02 -0.55 12.40
C SER A 110 -14.72 -0.08 10.98
N PRO A 111 -15.36 1.02 10.53
CA PRO A 111 -15.02 1.63 9.26
C PRO A 111 -13.56 2.06 9.23
N HIS A 112 -12.95 2.00 8.04
CA HIS A 112 -11.56 2.38 7.83
C HIS A 112 -11.36 3.87 8.14
N ASP A 113 -10.78 4.17 9.31
CA ASP A 113 -10.52 5.54 9.77
C ASP A 113 -9.14 6.04 9.26
N PRO A 114 -9.12 7.08 8.41
CA PRO A 114 -7.88 7.69 7.93
C PRO A 114 -7.05 8.36 9.04
N ALA A 115 -7.65 8.83 10.13
CA ALA A 115 -6.94 9.48 11.23
C ALA A 115 -6.06 8.48 11.98
N GLN A 116 -6.55 7.25 12.16
CA GLN A 116 -5.77 6.17 12.76
C GLN A 116 -4.58 5.74 11.88
N LEU A 117 -4.77 5.71 10.56
CA LEU A 117 -3.68 5.47 9.61
C LEU A 117 -2.61 6.55 9.71
N LYS A 118 -3.01 7.83 9.72
CA LYS A 118 -2.07 8.94 9.90
C LYS A 118 -1.29 8.80 11.22
N LYS A 119 -1.97 8.47 12.32
CA LYS A 119 -1.35 8.27 13.63
C LYS A 119 -0.35 7.10 13.63
N ALA A 120 -0.66 6.01 12.93
CA ALA A 120 0.25 4.89 12.76
C ALA A 120 1.50 5.29 11.95
N LEU A 121 1.33 6.07 10.89
CA LEU A 121 2.44 6.59 10.08
C LEU A 121 3.32 7.56 10.85
N ASP A 122 2.72 8.49 11.59
CA ASP A 122 3.45 9.46 12.41
C ASP A 122 4.29 8.75 13.50
N ARG A 123 3.76 7.67 14.09
CA ARG A 123 4.52 6.81 15.02
C ARG A 123 5.66 6.06 14.33
N GLY A 124 5.41 5.48 13.15
CA GLY A 124 6.44 4.75 12.40
C GLY A 124 7.61 5.63 11.99
N VAL A 125 7.34 6.86 11.53
CA VAL A 125 8.39 7.84 11.21
C VAL A 125 9.18 8.24 12.45
N ALA A 126 8.53 8.49 13.59
CA ALA A 126 9.22 8.83 14.82
C ALA A 126 10.19 7.72 15.29
N MET A 127 9.81 6.44 15.13
CA MET A 127 10.68 5.32 15.47
C MET A 127 11.86 5.17 14.49
N SER A 128 11.63 5.29 13.18
CA SER A 128 12.70 5.21 12.17
C SER A 128 13.73 6.34 12.32
N VAL A 129 13.29 7.55 12.68
CA VAL A 129 14.21 8.67 12.98
C VAL A 129 15.00 8.38 14.25
N ALA A 130 14.36 7.89 15.31
CA ALA A 130 15.04 7.55 16.55
C ALA A 130 16.09 6.43 16.38
N GLU A 131 15.81 5.43 15.53
CA GLU A 131 16.76 4.36 15.21
C GLU A 131 17.95 4.82 14.37
N LYS A 132 17.82 5.91 13.60
CA LYS A 132 18.91 6.47 12.78
C LYS A 132 19.81 7.45 13.53
N GLU A 133 19.41 7.92 14.71
CA GLU A 133 20.16 8.84 15.58
C GLU A 133 20.94 8.11 16.69
N LEU A 134 20.93 6.77 16.70
CA LEU A 134 21.61 5.88 17.63
C LEU A 134 22.77 5.15 16.95
#